data_AF-A0A1T4KMD7-F1
#
_entry.id   AF-A0A1T4KMD7-F1
#
_cell.length_a   1.000
_cell.length_b   1.000
_cell.length_c   1.000
_cell.angle_alpha   90.00
_cell.angle_beta   90.00
_cell.angle_gamma   90.00
#
_symmetry.space_group_name_H-M   'P 1'
#
loop_
_entity.id
_entity.type
_entity.pdbx_description
1 polymer ?
#
loop_
_entity_poly.entity_id
_entity_poly.type
_entity_poly.pdbx_seq_one_letter_code
_entity_poly.pdbx_strand_id
1 'polypeptide(L)'
;MKRGIFVLVLLIIAALGFYKISNKKSGEIKKSQNYDAAVETYKTDTLSRNESKPVAVKLADKSLGDFYKAYMDENLNILVEEDFFEEVMACSVFRYKDGRIRIDKGNISIIMNLDKNGYTVDKASHESKGNPTLVDDILYIPADGLSDYLDYKCEYDYIENSINFVRGNIQTSLPEKYDLREMGRVTPVRDQGRYGTCWAFASLGALETTLMPLQENIYSTEHMTLNNSYNLNLSTGGEHTVSIAYLAAWQGPVYEEDDRYGDGYTNKSLKAVKHLEEAIIIKNRNDDTIKRAIFRYGGVETSLYLQMSYTGDYSEFYNEETAAYYYNGDKASNHDIVIVGWDDNYPRENFRSMPEKNGAYICKNSWGNEFGEDGFFYVSYEDVNICSQSIVYTKLMGDDNFDNIYQSDLMGWVGQIGFGSDSGYFSNVYTAKKDEKLSAVSFYTTDDDTKFSVYVVHDFESDKSFDNKYLIASGEMRYSGYYTVRVEDKVNLKAGEKFAVVVNIITPNSTKPIAIEYRADDRTNMADITDGEGYISLYGDVWHSAETGQKCNVCLKAFTDDIDGDAETEASPEETGVNAGEKSGDETGKNAGEKSGDEAGVNAGEKSGDEAGENTDE
;
A
#
# COMPACT_ATOMS: atom_id res chain seq x y z
N MET A 1 26.48 -30.02 -69.76
CA MET A 1 25.08 -30.35 -70.13
C MET A 1 24.12 -30.56 -68.94
N LYS A 2 24.57 -30.63 -67.66
CA LYS A 2 23.66 -30.74 -66.50
C LYS A 2 23.25 -29.43 -65.81
N ARG A 3 23.89 -28.28 -66.13
CA ARG A 3 23.53 -26.96 -65.57
C ARG A 3 22.41 -26.20 -66.32
N GLY A 4 22.21 -26.45 -67.61
CA GLY A 4 21.14 -25.81 -68.39
C GLY A 4 19.74 -26.38 -68.12
N ILE A 5 19.64 -27.66 -67.77
CA ILE A 5 18.36 -28.34 -67.50
C ILE A 5 17.79 -27.91 -66.14
N PHE A 6 18.64 -27.64 -65.14
CA PHE A 6 18.19 -27.23 -63.80
C PHE A 6 17.61 -25.81 -63.77
N VAL A 7 18.18 -24.89 -64.56
CA VAL A 7 17.66 -23.51 -64.69
C VAL A 7 16.34 -23.47 -65.47
N LEU A 8 16.17 -24.35 -66.46
CA LEU A 8 14.91 -24.47 -67.22
C LEU A 8 13.76 -25.01 -66.34
N VAL A 9 14.05 -25.95 -65.44
CA VAL A 9 13.05 -26.50 -64.50
C VAL A 9 12.63 -25.47 -63.45
N LEU A 10 13.56 -24.67 -62.92
CA LEU A 10 13.24 -23.58 -61.99
C LEU A 10 12.42 -22.47 -62.64
N LEU A 11 12.68 -22.12 -63.90
CA LEU A 11 11.88 -21.14 -64.65
C LEU A 11 10.49 -21.66 -64.99
N ILE A 12 10.32 -22.97 -65.25
CA ILE A 12 8.99 -23.58 -65.45
C ILE A 12 8.20 -23.65 -64.14
N ILE A 13 8.85 -23.92 -63.00
CA ILE A 13 8.20 -23.89 -61.67
C ILE A 13 7.80 -22.46 -61.28
N ALA A 14 8.66 -21.46 -61.54
CA ALA A 14 8.33 -20.06 -61.33
C ALA A 14 7.22 -19.57 -62.27
N ALA A 15 7.23 -19.99 -63.54
CA ALA A 15 6.18 -19.66 -64.51
C ALA A 15 4.84 -20.36 -64.19
N LEU A 16 4.86 -21.60 -63.69
CA LEU A 16 3.66 -22.29 -63.20
C LEU A 16 3.16 -21.69 -61.88
N GLY A 17 4.06 -21.22 -61.01
CA GLY A 17 3.73 -20.46 -59.80
C GLY A 17 3.04 -19.13 -60.13
N PHE A 18 3.56 -18.38 -61.10
CA PHE A 18 2.93 -17.15 -61.58
C PHE A 18 1.63 -17.40 -62.37
N TYR A 19 1.55 -18.47 -63.18
CA TYR A 19 0.32 -18.81 -63.90
C TYR A 19 -0.80 -19.28 -62.96
N LYS A 20 -0.47 -19.92 -61.83
CA LYS A 20 -1.44 -20.27 -60.78
C LYS A 20 -1.88 -19.08 -59.92
N ILE A 21 -1.08 -18.01 -59.85
CA ILE A 21 -1.41 -16.74 -59.16
C ILE A 21 -2.26 -15.79 -60.06
N SER A 22 -2.45 -16.12 -61.34
CA SER A 22 -3.35 -15.37 -62.24
C SER A 22 -4.84 -15.71 -62.06
N ASN A 23 -5.18 -16.81 -61.40
CA ASN A 23 -6.56 -17.08 -61.00
C ASN A 23 -6.78 -16.65 -59.55
N LYS A 24 -6.99 -15.35 -59.34
CA LYS A 24 -7.75 -14.85 -58.18
C LYS A 24 -9.14 -15.50 -58.22
N LYS A 25 -9.26 -16.73 -57.72
CA LYS A 25 -10.50 -17.15 -57.07
C LYS A 25 -10.52 -16.36 -55.77
N SER A 26 -11.40 -15.37 -55.69
CA SER A 26 -11.85 -14.83 -54.41
C SER A 26 -12.53 -15.97 -53.65
N GLY A 27 -11.75 -16.70 -52.87
CA GLY A 27 -12.28 -17.63 -51.88
C GLY A 27 -12.54 -16.81 -50.61
N GLU A 28 -13.79 -16.74 -50.18
CA GLU A 28 -14.07 -16.37 -48.79
C GLU A 28 -13.50 -17.46 -47.88
N ILE A 29 -12.72 -17.06 -46.88
CA ILE A 29 -12.40 -17.92 -45.75
C ILE A 29 -13.73 -18.18 -45.04
N LYS A 30 -14.24 -19.41 -45.12
CA LYS A 30 -15.46 -19.81 -44.41
C LYS A 30 -15.06 -20.56 -43.14
N LYS A 31 -15.60 -20.10 -42.03
CA LYS A 31 -15.56 -20.76 -40.71
C LYS A 31 -15.97 -22.23 -40.89
N SER A 32 -15.11 -23.17 -40.48
CA SER A 32 -15.42 -24.60 -40.60
C SER A 32 -16.48 -25.00 -39.56
N GLN A 33 -17.18 -26.10 -39.78
CA GLN A 33 -18.16 -26.62 -38.81
C GLN A 33 -17.55 -26.91 -37.43
N ASN A 34 -16.24 -27.16 -37.37
CA ASN A 34 -15.51 -27.48 -36.13
C ASN A 34 -14.68 -26.31 -35.61
N TYR A 35 -14.77 -25.12 -36.22
CA TYR A 35 -13.95 -23.97 -35.82
C TYR A 35 -14.25 -23.56 -34.38
N ASP A 36 -15.53 -23.49 -34.01
CA ASP A 36 -15.94 -23.09 -32.66
C ASP A 36 -15.45 -24.08 -31.61
N ALA A 37 -15.58 -25.38 -31.88
CA ALA A 37 -15.04 -26.42 -30.99
C ALA A 37 -13.50 -26.32 -30.85
N ALA A 38 -12.78 -26.07 -31.94
CA ALA A 38 -11.33 -25.91 -31.90
C ALA A 38 -10.88 -24.66 -31.13
N VAL A 39 -11.64 -23.56 -31.22
CA VAL A 39 -11.40 -22.34 -30.45
C VAL A 39 -11.62 -22.60 -28.95
N GLU A 40 -12.71 -23.27 -28.57
CA GLU A 40 -12.99 -23.57 -27.17
C GLU A 40 -11.97 -24.55 -26.56
N THR A 41 -11.53 -25.57 -27.30
CA THR A 41 -10.43 -26.44 -26.86
C THR A 41 -9.14 -25.64 -26.66
N TYR A 42 -8.78 -24.78 -27.62
CA TYR A 42 -7.58 -23.94 -27.49
C TYR A 42 -7.63 -23.00 -26.29
N LYS A 43 -8.79 -22.38 -26.02
CA LYS A 43 -8.98 -21.54 -24.83
C LYS A 43 -8.80 -22.35 -23.55
N THR A 44 -9.48 -23.49 -23.45
CA THR A 44 -9.41 -24.38 -22.27
C THR A 44 -7.98 -24.82 -22.00
N ASP A 45 -7.26 -25.27 -23.04
CA ASP A 45 -5.86 -25.69 -22.92
C ASP A 45 -4.95 -24.52 -22.51
N THR A 46 -5.21 -23.32 -23.01
CA THR A 46 -4.43 -22.11 -22.69
C THR A 46 -4.65 -21.66 -21.25
N LEU A 47 -5.90 -21.63 -20.79
CA LEU A 47 -6.25 -21.27 -19.41
C LEU A 47 -5.67 -22.29 -18.42
N SER A 48 -5.81 -23.59 -18.69
CA SER A 48 -5.21 -24.65 -17.85
C SER A 48 -3.68 -24.56 -17.81
N ARG A 49 -3.04 -24.20 -18.92
CA ARG A 49 -1.60 -23.93 -18.93
C ARG A 49 -1.26 -22.72 -18.07
N ASN A 50 -2.06 -21.65 -18.11
CA ASN A 50 -1.83 -20.45 -17.30
C ASN A 50 -1.92 -20.72 -15.79
N GLU A 51 -2.79 -21.63 -15.35
CA GLU A 51 -2.87 -22.08 -13.96
C GLU A 51 -1.55 -22.73 -13.48
N SER A 52 -0.89 -23.50 -14.35
CA SER A 52 0.38 -24.17 -14.02
C SER A 52 1.63 -23.32 -14.28
N LYS A 53 1.53 -22.31 -15.14
CA LYS A 53 2.60 -21.36 -15.46
C LYS A 53 1.97 -19.99 -15.70
N PRO A 54 1.87 -19.14 -14.66
CA PRO A 54 1.29 -17.80 -14.78
C PRO A 54 1.98 -16.94 -15.85
N VAL A 55 1.29 -15.90 -16.33
CA VAL A 55 1.88 -14.95 -17.28
C VAL A 55 2.99 -14.15 -16.59
N ALA A 56 4.23 -14.32 -17.06
CA ALA A 56 5.36 -13.55 -16.54
C ALA A 56 5.34 -12.10 -17.06
N VAL A 57 5.54 -11.12 -16.19
CA VAL A 57 5.68 -9.70 -16.56
C VAL A 57 7.14 -9.37 -16.81
N LYS A 58 7.44 -8.76 -17.97
CA LYS A 58 8.79 -8.37 -18.38
C LYS A 58 8.86 -6.88 -18.72
N LEU A 59 10.01 -6.28 -18.44
CA LEU A 59 10.35 -4.92 -18.87
C LEU A 59 11.64 -4.96 -19.69
N ALA A 60 11.55 -4.55 -20.97
CA ALA A 60 12.67 -4.60 -21.92
C ALA A 60 13.40 -5.96 -21.90
N ASP A 61 12.62 -7.04 -22.05
CA ASP A 61 13.04 -8.46 -22.03
C ASP A 61 13.56 -8.98 -20.69
N LYS A 62 13.65 -8.13 -19.66
CA LYS A 62 14.04 -8.57 -18.31
C LYS A 62 12.79 -8.98 -17.54
N SER A 63 12.81 -10.20 -17.00
CA SER A 63 11.78 -10.66 -16.07
C SER A 63 11.74 -9.76 -14.84
N LEU A 64 10.53 -9.38 -14.43
CA LEU A 64 10.28 -8.74 -13.13
C LEU A 64 9.96 -9.79 -12.06
N GLY A 65 10.22 -11.07 -12.30
CA GLY A 65 9.92 -12.13 -11.34
C GLY A 65 8.45 -12.16 -10.96
N ASP A 66 8.17 -12.46 -9.69
CA ASP A 66 6.83 -12.49 -9.13
C ASP A 66 6.46 -11.17 -8.43
N PHE A 67 7.28 -10.12 -8.58
CA PHE A 67 7.01 -8.79 -8.02
C PHE A 67 5.75 -8.16 -8.61
N TYR A 68 5.43 -8.47 -9.87
CA TYR A 68 4.19 -8.02 -10.51
C TYR A 68 3.49 -9.17 -11.19
N LYS A 69 2.20 -9.34 -10.90
CA LYS A 69 1.38 -10.42 -11.47
C LYS A 69 0.61 -9.94 -12.68
N ALA A 70 0.39 -10.88 -13.59
CA ALA A 70 -0.54 -10.74 -14.69
C ALA A 70 -1.63 -11.82 -14.60
N TYR A 71 -2.86 -11.40 -14.88
CA TYR A 71 -4.05 -12.23 -14.91
C TYR A 71 -4.50 -12.43 -16.36
N MET A 72 -4.87 -13.66 -16.72
CA MET A 72 -5.46 -13.95 -18.03
C MET A 72 -6.95 -14.24 -17.86
N ASP A 73 -7.79 -13.44 -18.50
CA ASP A 73 -9.25 -13.63 -18.44
C ASP A 73 -9.73 -14.79 -19.33
N GLU A 74 -11.01 -15.16 -19.21
CA GLU A 74 -11.66 -16.22 -20.00
C GLU A 74 -11.63 -15.99 -21.53
N ASN A 75 -11.37 -14.75 -21.95
CA ASN A 75 -11.25 -14.34 -23.35
C ASN A 75 -9.79 -14.26 -23.81
N LEU A 76 -8.84 -14.73 -22.99
CA LEU A 76 -7.40 -14.72 -23.21
C LEU A 76 -6.79 -13.31 -23.27
N ASN A 77 -7.46 -12.30 -22.70
CA ASN A 77 -6.86 -10.98 -22.51
C ASN A 77 -5.93 -11.01 -21.30
N ILE A 78 -4.87 -10.22 -21.38
CA ILE A 78 -3.88 -10.10 -20.31
C ILE A 78 -4.11 -8.78 -19.59
N LEU A 79 -4.33 -8.89 -18.29
CA LEU A 79 -4.44 -7.79 -17.37
C LEU A 79 -3.23 -7.83 -16.45
N VAL A 80 -2.76 -6.66 -16.03
CA VAL A 80 -1.62 -6.52 -15.11
C VAL A 80 -2.09 -5.76 -13.88
N GLU A 81 -1.59 -6.13 -12.71
CA GLU A 81 -1.97 -5.49 -11.45
C GLU A 81 -1.64 -3.99 -11.40
N GLU A 82 -2.40 -3.24 -10.59
CA GLU A 82 -2.31 -1.78 -10.48
C GLU A 82 -0.92 -1.28 -10.04
N ASP A 83 -0.26 -1.98 -9.12
CA ASP A 83 1.08 -1.63 -8.61
C ASP A 83 2.12 -1.52 -9.73
N PHE A 84 2.01 -2.33 -10.79
CA PHE A 84 2.88 -2.22 -11.96
C PHE A 84 2.74 -0.86 -12.68
N PHE A 85 1.51 -0.37 -12.82
CA PHE A 85 1.25 0.92 -13.46
C PHE A 85 1.78 2.07 -12.62
N GLU A 86 1.63 1.98 -11.31
CA GLU A 86 2.15 2.99 -10.40
C GLU A 86 3.68 2.97 -10.35
N GLU A 87 4.28 1.82 -10.07
CA GLU A 87 5.71 1.68 -9.77
C GLU A 87 6.62 1.63 -10.98
N VAL A 88 6.21 0.88 -12.00
CA VAL A 88 7.03 0.68 -13.20
C VAL A 88 6.69 1.71 -14.25
N MET A 89 5.40 1.96 -14.49
CA MET A 89 4.97 2.92 -15.50
C MET A 89 4.88 4.35 -14.97
N ALA A 90 5.07 4.59 -13.68
CA ALA A 90 5.00 5.91 -13.04
C ALA A 90 3.68 6.64 -13.34
N CYS A 91 2.57 5.92 -13.17
CA CYS A 91 1.22 6.44 -13.24
C CYS A 91 0.68 6.77 -11.83
N SER A 92 -0.40 7.54 -11.80
CA SER A 92 -1.34 7.60 -10.67
C SER A 92 -2.48 6.63 -10.96
N VAL A 93 -2.86 5.74 -10.06
CA VAL A 93 -4.02 4.85 -10.23
C VAL A 93 -4.95 5.00 -9.03
N PHE A 94 -6.23 5.25 -9.28
CA PHE A 94 -7.20 5.31 -8.19
C PHE A 94 -8.62 4.96 -8.64
N ARG A 95 -9.39 4.43 -7.68
CA ARG A 95 -10.74 3.89 -7.87
C ARG A 95 -11.78 4.79 -7.21
N TYR A 96 -12.98 4.81 -7.76
CA TYR A 96 -14.16 5.46 -7.20
C TYR A 96 -15.18 4.41 -6.74
N LYS A 97 -16.03 4.77 -5.78
CA LYS A 97 -17.11 3.90 -5.24
C LYS A 97 -18.11 3.41 -6.30
N ASP A 98 -18.25 4.13 -7.41
CA ASP A 98 -19.13 3.76 -8.53
C ASP A 98 -18.49 2.75 -9.51
N GLY A 99 -17.28 2.27 -9.20
CA GLY A 99 -16.51 1.33 -10.01
C GLY A 99 -15.68 2.00 -11.09
N ARG A 100 -15.68 3.33 -11.20
CA ARG A 100 -14.79 4.04 -12.12
C ARG A 100 -13.34 3.92 -11.66
N ILE A 101 -12.43 3.79 -12.62
CA ILE A 101 -10.98 3.75 -12.41
C ILE A 101 -10.38 4.90 -13.20
N ARG A 102 -9.45 5.63 -12.60
CA ARG A 102 -8.67 6.68 -13.26
C ARG A 102 -7.19 6.34 -13.21
N ILE A 103 -6.53 6.45 -14.35
CA ILE A 103 -5.09 6.24 -14.53
C ILE A 103 -4.53 7.50 -15.18
N ASP A 104 -3.63 8.20 -14.49
CA ASP A 104 -3.00 9.41 -15.02
C ASP A 104 -1.52 9.17 -15.32
N LYS A 105 -1.06 9.69 -16.47
CA LYS A 105 0.34 9.69 -16.88
C LYS A 105 0.73 11.04 -17.47
N GLY A 106 1.41 11.86 -16.67
CA GLY A 106 1.68 13.24 -17.04
C GLY A 106 0.38 14.01 -17.23
N ASN A 107 0.15 14.57 -18.43
CA ASN A 107 -1.10 15.27 -18.77
C ASN A 107 -2.20 14.34 -19.30
N ILE A 108 -1.91 13.06 -19.52
CA ILE A 108 -2.87 12.11 -20.08
C ILE A 108 -3.70 11.54 -18.95
N SER A 109 -5.03 11.56 -19.10
CA SER A 109 -5.95 10.89 -18.18
C SER A 109 -6.76 9.81 -18.90
N ILE A 110 -6.67 8.59 -18.37
CA ILE A 110 -7.42 7.43 -18.83
C ILE A 110 -8.48 7.11 -17.79
N ILE A 111 -9.73 6.94 -18.24
CA ILE A 111 -10.85 6.55 -17.37
C ILE A 111 -11.44 5.25 -17.88
N MET A 112 -11.56 4.27 -16.98
CA MET A 112 -12.20 2.98 -17.21
C MET A 112 -13.31 2.75 -16.18
N ASN A 113 -14.06 1.66 -16.32
CA ASN A 113 -15.00 1.22 -15.29
C ASN A 113 -14.82 -0.29 -15.07
N LEU A 114 -14.86 -0.72 -13.82
CA LEU A 114 -14.84 -2.13 -13.43
C LEU A 114 -15.87 -2.92 -14.24
N ASP A 115 -15.41 -4.04 -14.77
CA ASP A 115 -16.19 -5.03 -15.52
C ASP A 115 -16.95 -4.46 -16.75
N LYS A 116 -16.53 -3.29 -17.25
CA LYS A 116 -17.06 -2.69 -18.48
C LYS A 116 -15.97 -2.55 -19.53
N ASN A 117 -16.38 -2.81 -20.77
CA ASN A 117 -15.50 -2.67 -21.90
C ASN A 117 -15.31 -1.20 -22.30
N GLY A 118 -14.07 -0.86 -22.65
CA GLY A 118 -13.70 0.44 -23.20
C GLY A 118 -13.17 1.40 -22.14
N TYR A 119 -12.56 2.48 -22.63
CA TYR A 119 -11.97 3.52 -21.81
C TYR A 119 -12.07 4.86 -22.54
N THR A 120 -11.88 5.95 -21.80
CA THR A 120 -11.70 7.27 -22.40
C THR A 120 -10.31 7.80 -22.16
N VAL A 121 -9.68 8.36 -23.18
CA VAL A 121 -8.44 9.13 -23.07
C VAL A 121 -8.76 10.58 -23.36
N ASP A 122 -8.54 11.47 -22.40
CA ASP A 122 -8.85 12.91 -22.53
C ASP A 122 -10.25 13.17 -23.13
N LYS A 123 -11.24 12.38 -22.69
CA LYS A 123 -12.67 12.36 -23.11
C LYS A 123 -12.98 11.71 -24.46
N ALA A 124 -11.99 11.28 -25.24
CA ALA A 124 -12.22 10.47 -26.44
C ALA A 124 -12.44 9.00 -26.06
N SER A 125 -13.48 8.35 -26.62
CA SER A 125 -13.80 6.95 -26.31
C SER A 125 -13.04 5.97 -27.19
N HIS A 126 -12.59 4.88 -26.56
CA HIS A 126 -11.85 3.78 -27.19
C HIS A 126 -12.42 2.44 -26.75
N GLU A 127 -12.37 1.45 -27.64
CA GLU A 127 -12.69 0.05 -27.30
C GLU A 127 -11.52 -0.59 -26.55
N SER A 128 -11.83 -1.44 -25.57
CA SER A 128 -10.82 -2.23 -24.85
C SER A 128 -10.92 -3.69 -25.27
N LYS A 129 -9.82 -4.44 -25.22
CA LYS A 129 -9.87 -5.89 -25.47
C LYS A 129 -10.37 -6.67 -24.25
N GLY A 130 -10.04 -6.20 -23.04
CA GLY A 130 -10.52 -6.76 -21.77
C GLY A 130 -11.17 -5.70 -20.88
N ASN A 131 -11.75 -6.13 -19.77
CA ASN A 131 -12.30 -5.24 -18.75
C ASN A 131 -11.34 -5.19 -17.56
N PRO A 132 -11.23 -4.05 -16.85
CA PRO A 132 -10.54 -4.05 -15.57
C PRO A 132 -11.38 -4.81 -14.54
N THR A 133 -10.72 -5.64 -13.74
CA THR A 133 -11.38 -6.63 -12.86
C THR A 133 -10.63 -6.73 -11.53
N LEU A 134 -11.37 -7.04 -10.47
CA LEU A 134 -10.81 -7.33 -9.15
C LEU A 134 -10.62 -8.83 -8.99
N VAL A 135 -9.43 -9.23 -8.56
CA VAL A 135 -9.13 -10.61 -8.14
C VAL A 135 -8.46 -10.51 -6.78
N ASP A 136 -9.09 -11.10 -5.76
CA ASP A 136 -8.65 -11.00 -4.36
C ASP A 136 -8.38 -9.55 -3.92
N ASP A 137 -9.33 -8.66 -4.24
CA ASP A 137 -9.30 -7.19 -4.01
C ASP A 137 -8.20 -6.39 -4.73
N ILE A 138 -7.32 -7.06 -5.48
CA ILE A 138 -6.30 -6.45 -6.33
C ILE A 138 -6.92 -6.07 -7.68
N LEU A 139 -6.71 -4.82 -8.09
CA LEU A 139 -7.14 -4.35 -9.40
C LEU A 139 -6.18 -4.83 -10.50
N TYR A 140 -6.73 -5.57 -11.46
CA TYR A 140 -6.06 -5.95 -12.69
C TYR A 140 -6.58 -5.10 -13.85
N ILE A 141 -5.66 -4.47 -14.58
CA ILE A 141 -5.94 -3.50 -15.65
C ILE A 141 -5.49 -4.10 -17.00
N PRO A 142 -6.33 -4.05 -18.06
CA PRO A 142 -5.95 -4.49 -19.40
C PRO A 142 -4.70 -3.75 -19.91
N ALA A 143 -3.63 -4.49 -20.23
CA ALA A 143 -2.39 -3.87 -20.71
C ALA A 143 -2.47 -3.40 -22.17
N ASP A 144 -3.23 -4.14 -23.00
CA ASP A 144 -3.32 -3.93 -24.44
C ASP A 144 -4.22 -2.71 -24.77
N GLY A 145 -3.71 -1.81 -25.62
CA GLY A 145 -4.37 -0.54 -26.00
C GLY A 145 -4.12 0.62 -25.02
N LEU A 146 -3.85 0.35 -23.74
CA LEU A 146 -3.47 1.39 -22.77
C LEU A 146 -2.00 1.77 -22.89
N SER A 147 -1.11 0.79 -23.12
CA SER A 147 0.34 1.00 -23.13
C SER A 147 0.76 2.15 -24.05
N ASP A 148 0.12 2.27 -25.23
CA ASP A 148 0.39 3.30 -26.23
C ASP A 148 0.26 4.73 -25.69
N TYR A 149 -0.60 4.94 -24.69
CA TYR A 149 -0.81 6.22 -24.01
C TYR A 149 0.12 6.43 -22.82
N LEU A 150 0.73 5.35 -22.32
CA LEU A 150 1.47 5.35 -21.06
C LEU A 150 3.00 5.34 -21.24
N ASP A 151 3.50 5.63 -22.45
CA ASP A 151 4.91 5.54 -22.84
C ASP A 151 5.46 4.10 -22.89
N TYR A 152 4.61 3.10 -23.20
CA TYR A 152 5.05 1.72 -23.37
C TYR A 152 4.37 1.02 -24.55
N LYS A 153 4.95 -0.08 -24.99
CA LYS A 153 4.32 -1.04 -25.88
C LYS A 153 4.32 -2.39 -25.20
N CYS A 154 3.19 -3.09 -25.26
CA CYS A 154 3.11 -4.47 -24.79
C CYS A 154 3.24 -5.45 -25.97
N GLU A 155 4.08 -6.46 -25.79
CA GLU A 155 4.20 -7.60 -26.70
C GLU A 155 3.97 -8.89 -25.92
N TYR A 156 3.02 -9.71 -26.36
CA TYR A 156 2.75 -10.99 -25.71
C TYR A 156 3.43 -12.15 -26.45
N ASP A 157 4.20 -12.94 -25.71
CA ASP A 157 4.80 -14.18 -26.17
C ASP A 157 4.02 -15.39 -25.63
N TYR A 158 3.27 -16.02 -26.53
CA TYR A 158 2.45 -17.21 -26.24
C TYR A 158 3.26 -18.48 -25.93
N ILE A 159 4.52 -18.55 -26.38
CA ILE A 159 5.41 -19.70 -26.15
C ILE A 159 6.01 -19.59 -24.75
N GLU A 160 6.54 -18.41 -24.43
CA GLU A 160 7.12 -18.14 -23.11
C GLU A 160 6.06 -17.92 -22.03
N ASN A 161 4.81 -17.65 -22.42
CA ASN A 161 3.72 -17.23 -21.54
C ASN A 161 4.12 -15.96 -20.76
N SER A 162 4.51 -14.92 -21.50
CA SER A 162 4.99 -13.67 -20.89
C SER A 162 4.54 -12.44 -21.66
N ILE A 163 4.20 -11.38 -20.94
CA ILE A 163 3.94 -10.05 -21.49
C ILE A 163 5.18 -9.17 -21.28
N ASN A 164 5.67 -8.57 -22.37
CA ASN A 164 6.86 -7.71 -22.36
C ASN A 164 6.48 -6.27 -22.62
N PHE A 165 6.85 -5.39 -21.69
CA PHE A 165 6.69 -3.95 -21.81
C PHE A 165 8.00 -3.34 -22.30
N VAL A 166 7.95 -2.69 -23.46
CA VAL A 166 9.08 -1.96 -24.03
C VAL A 166 8.75 -0.49 -23.98
N ARG A 167 9.65 0.32 -23.42
CA ARG A 167 9.45 1.76 -23.33
C ARG A 167 9.25 2.36 -24.72
N GLY A 168 8.24 3.21 -24.84
CA GLY A 168 7.92 3.95 -26.04
C GLY A 168 8.89 5.09 -26.31
N ASN A 169 8.51 5.94 -27.25
CA ASN A 169 9.24 7.16 -27.59
C ASN A 169 8.56 8.42 -27.01
N ILE A 170 7.54 8.28 -26.16
CA ILE A 170 6.71 9.39 -25.68
C ILE A 170 7.22 9.84 -24.31
N GLN A 171 8.11 10.82 -24.29
CA GLN A 171 8.57 11.38 -23.02
C GLN A 171 7.44 12.20 -22.36
N THR A 172 6.74 11.61 -21.40
CA THR A 172 5.73 12.29 -20.58
C THR A 172 6.39 12.95 -19.37
N SER A 173 6.25 14.27 -19.25
CA SER A 173 6.59 15.02 -18.04
C SER A 173 5.39 15.06 -17.10
N LEU A 174 5.63 15.38 -15.83
CA LEU A 174 4.56 15.78 -14.93
C LEU A 174 3.81 17.00 -15.48
N PRO A 175 2.51 17.15 -15.16
CA PRO A 175 1.77 18.36 -15.52
C PRO A 175 2.34 19.58 -14.81
N GLU A 176 2.23 20.77 -15.42
CA GLU A 176 2.65 22.03 -14.79
C GLU A 176 1.79 22.38 -13.57
N LYS A 177 0.56 21.85 -13.51
CA LYS A 177 -0.37 22.01 -12.39
C LYS A 177 -1.06 20.68 -12.09
N TYR A 178 -1.15 20.34 -10.82
CA TYR A 178 -1.88 19.16 -10.35
C TYR A 178 -2.50 19.47 -9.00
N ASP A 179 -3.76 19.09 -8.81
CA ASP A 179 -4.51 19.41 -7.61
C ASP A 179 -5.41 18.23 -7.24
N LEU A 180 -5.08 17.55 -6.14
CA LEU A 180 -5.82 16.40 -5.63
C LEU A 180 -7.30 16.72 -5.36
N ARG A 181 -7.64 17.99 -5.09
CA ARG A 181 -9.03 18.44 -4.86
C ARG A 181 -9.90 18.24 -6.10
N GLU A 182 -9.35 18.45 -7.31
CA GLU A 182 -10.07 18.27 -8.58
C GLU A 182 -10.46 16.80 -8.82
N MET A 183 -9.82 15.87 -8.12
CA MET A 183 -10.06 14.42 -8.20
C MET A 183 -10.83 13.88 -6.99
N GLY A 184 -11.22 14.74 -6.04
CA GLY A 184 -11.87 14.30 -4.80
C GLY A 184 -10.95 13.50 -3.89
N ARG A 185 -9.63 13.73 -3.95
CA ARG A 185 -8.60 12.99 -3.20
C ARG A 185 -8.13 13.69 -1.93
N VAL A 186 -8.95 14.60 -1.40
CA VAL A 186 -8.62 15.39 -0.20
C VAL A 186 -9.85 15.47 0.69
N THR A 187 -9.70 15.12 1.96
CA THR A 187 -10.77 15.29 2.97
C THR A 187 -11.03 16.77 3.25
N PRO A 188 -12.19 17.14 3.80
CA PRO A 188 -12.45 18.51 4.23
C PRO A 188 -11.36 19.06 5.17
N VAL A 189 -11.12 20.37 5.14
CA VAL A 189 -10.23 21.02 6.10
C VAL A 189 -10.87 21.00 7.48
N ARG A 190 -10.08 20.60 8.48
CA ARG A 190 -10.45 20.53 9.89
C ARG A 190 -9.75 21.64 10.67
N ASP A 191 -10.11 21.78 11.94
CA ASP A 191 -9.58 22.83 12.82
C ASP A 191 -8.95 22.22 14.08
N GLN A 192 -7.64 22.41 14.24
CA GLN A 192 -6.90 21.99 15.41
C GLN A 192 -7.15 22.90 16.63
N GLY A 193 -7.73 24.09 16.41
CA GLY A 193 -7.93 25.10 17.44
C GLY A 193 -6.63 25.49 18.13
N ARG A 194 -6.67 25.58 19.47
CA ARG A 194 -5.55 26.02 20.32
C ARG A 194 -4.47 24.98 20.61
N TYR A 195 -4.60 23.78 20.08
CA TYR A 195 -3.74 22.65 20.43
C TYR A 195 -2.54 22.55 19.46
N GLY A 196 -1.42 22.04 19.96
CA GLY A 196 -0.19 21.76 19.22
C GLY A 196 -0.23 20.41 18.51
N THR A 197 -1.29 20.17 17.73
CA THR A 197 -1.62 18.87 17.12
C THR A 197 -1.51 18.86 15.59
N CYS A 198 -0.97 19.93 14.98
CA CYS A 198 -0.80 20.04 13.53
C CYS A 198 -0.11 18.82 12.91
N TRP A 199 0.89 18.24 13.58
CA TRP A 199 1.55 16.99 13.18
C TRP A 199 0.55 15.84 12.96
N ALA A 200 -0.38 15.62 13.89
CA ALA A 200 -1.39 14.56 13.76
C ALA A 200 -2.38 14.84 12.62
N PHE A 201 -2.78 16.11 12.44
CA PHE A 201 -3.63 16.51 11.31
C PHE A 201 -2.92 16.37 9.96
N ALA A 202 -1.64 16.71 9.88
CA ALA A 202 -0.85 16.61 8.67
C ALA A 202 -0.59 15.13 8.30
N SER A 203 -0.17 14.31 9.26
CA SER A 203 0.05 12.88 9.04
C SER A 203 -1.23 12.16 8.59
N LEU A 204 -2.33 12.31 9.34
CA LEU A 204 -3.60 11.68 8.98
C LEU A 204 -4.18 12.28 7.69
N GLY A 205 -4.06 13.59 7.49
CA GLY A 205 -4.53 14.25 6.27
C GLY A 205 -3.79 13.78 5.01
N ALA A 206 -2.47 13.53 5.11
CA ALA A 206 -1.69 12.95 4.02
C ALA A 206 -2.10 11.50 3.77
N LEU A 207 -2.18 10.68 4.82
CA LEU A 207 -2.61 9.28 4.78
C LEU A 207 -4.01 9.10 4.16
N GLU A 208 -4.97 9.95 4.52
CA GLU A 208 -6.34 9.91 4.00
C GLU A 208 -6.36 10.06 2.46
N THR A 209 -5.48 10.87 1.89
CA THR A 209 -5.44 11.08 0.42
C THR A 209 -5.05 9.83 -0.37
N THR A 210 -4.31 8.90 0.25
CA THR A 210 -3.90 7.62 -0.33
C THR A 210 -5.08 6.67 -0.46
N LEU A 211 -6.09 6.80 0.41
CA LEU A 211 -7.29 5.97 0.40
C LEU A 211 -8.42 6.54 -0.47
N MET A 212 -8.38 7.84 -0.76
CA MET A 212 -9.39 8.55 -1.54
C MET A 212 -9.17 8.44 -3.06
N PRO A 213 -10.25 8.43 -3.87
CA PRO A 213 -11.65 8.65 -3.50
C PRO A 213 -12.44 7.36 -3.19
N LEU A 214 -11.78 6.20 -3.15
CA LEU A 214 -12.46 4.93 -2.91
C LEU A 214 -13.00 4.88 -1.47
N GLN A 215 -12.16 5.24 -0.50
CA GLN A 215 -12.49 5.26 0.92
C GLN A 215 -12.35 6.70 1.42
N GLU A 216 -13.47 7.30 1.79
CA GLU A 216 -13.57 8.71 2.24
C GLU A 216 -13.65 8.76 3.77
N ASN A 217 -12.79 8.00 4.43
CA ASN A 217 -12.75 7.92 5.89
C ASN A 217 -11.96 9.10 6.47
N ILE A 218 -12.33 9.53 7.68
CA ILE A 218 -11.61 10.55 8.45
C ILE A 218 -11.17 9.92 9.76
N TYR A 219 -9.91 10.13 10.13
CA TYR A 219 -9.30 9.49 11.29
C TYR A 219 -9.09 10.45 12.47
N SER A 220 -9.10 9.90 13.69
CA SER A 220 -9.01 10.66 14.92
C SER A 220 -7.60 11.17 15.21
N THR A 221 -7.44 12.50 15.14
CA THR A 221 -6.20 13.20 15.52
C THR A 221 -6.03 13.27 17.03
N GLU A 222 -7.14 13.26 17.79
CA GLU A 222 -7.11 13.22 19.26
C GLU A 222 -6.61 11.87 19.76
N HIS A 223 -7.12 10.76 19.21
CA HIS A 223 -6.65 9.42 19.54
C HIS A 223 -5.17 9.23 19.20
N MET A 224 -4.71 9.69 18.02
CA MET A 224 -3.28 9.68 17.69
C MET A 224 -2.46 10.49 18.70
N THR A 225 -2.96 11.63 19.15
CA THR A 225 -2.23 12.50 20.09
C THR A 225 -2.18 11.95 21.52
N LEU A 226 -3.23 11.28 21.99
CA LEU A 226 -3.40 10.87 23.39
C LEU A 226 -3.20 9.36 23.65
N ASN A 227 -3.19 8.55 22.59
CA ASN A 227 -3.00 7.09 22.66
C ASN A 227 -1.78 6.58 21.90
N ASN A 228 -0.81 7.47 21.58
CA ASN A 228 0.53 7.04 21.18
C ASN A 228 1.37 6.64 22.40
N SER A 229 2.52 6.01 22.13
CA SER A 229 3.45 5.52 23.16
C SER A 229 4.35 6.60 23.76
N TYR A 230 4.43 7.79 23.15
CA TYR A 230 5.28 8.88 23.62
C TYR A 230 4.61 9.65 24.77
N ASN A 231 5.43 10.34 25.57
CA ASN A 231 4.96 11.22 26.62
C ASN A 231 4.55 12.59 26.04
N LEU A 232 3.45 12.61 25.30
CA LEU A 232 2.87 13.79 24.66
C LEU A 232 1.50 14.13 25.24
N ASN A 233 1.12 15.40 25.12
CA ASN A 233 -0.24 15.88 25.34
C ASN A 233 -0.61 16.86 24.22
N LEU A 234 -1.86 17.34 24.22
CA LEU A 234 -2.39 18.24 23.20
C LEU A 234 -1.60 19.54 22.98
N SER A 235 -0.69 19.92 23.88
CA SER A 235 0.10 21.16 23.80
C SER A 235 1.59 20.93 23.53
N THR A 236 2.08 19.69 23.56
CA THR A 236 3.53 19.41 23.48
C THR A 236 4.10 19.64 22.07
N GLY A 237 3.29 19.49 21.03
CA GLY A 237 3.80 19.30 19.67
C GLY A 237 4.22 17.85 19.43
N GLY A 238 4.48 17.51 18.17
CA GLY A 238 4.88 16.18 17.74
C GLY A 238 5.60 16.24 16.40
N GLU A 239 5.94 15.07 15.87
CA GLU A 239 6.65 14.95 14.59
C GLU A 239 6.27 13.62 13.92
N HIS A 240 6.55 13.50 12.62
CA HIS A 240 6.20 12.34 11.81
C HIS A 240 6.66 10.97 12.37
N THR A 241 7.76 10.90 13.12
CA THR A 241 8.22 9.64 13.73
C THR A 241 7.21 9.09 14.74
N VAL A 242 6.53 9.97 15.48
CA VAL A 242 5.45 9.61 16.40
C VAL A 242 4.26 9.06 15.63
N SER A 243 3.87 9.73 14.53
CA SER A 243 2.77 9.30 13.68
C SER A 243 3.02 7.93 13.07
N ILE A 244 4.21 7.72 12.48
CA ILE A 244 4.59 6.44 11.89
C ILE A 244 4.63 5.35 12.96
N ALA A 245 5.21 5.60 14.14
CA ALA A 245 5.25 4.62 15.23
C ALA A 245 3.85 4.20 15.71
N TYR A 246 2.96 5.17 15.93
CA TYR A 246 1.57 4.92 16.32
C TYR A 246 0.82 4.05 15.30
N LEU A 247 0.99 4.34 14.00
CA LEU A 247 0.37 3.58 12.92
C LEU A 247 1.00 2.19 12.76
N ALA A 248 2.34 2.09 12.80
CA ALA A 248 3.10 0.84 12.66
C ALA A 248 2.91 -0.12 13.84
N ALA A 249 2.61 0.41 15.02
CA ALA A 249 2.33 -0.39 16.22
C ALA A 249 0.88 -0.86 16.33
N TRP A 250 0.04 -0.54 15.34
CA TRP A 250 -1.42 -0.78 15.34
C TRP A 250 -2.14 -0.18 16.54
N GLN A 251 -1.64 0.95 17.04
CA GLN A 251 -2.37 1.73 18.04
C GLN A 251 -3.57 2.44 17.39
N GLY A 252 -3.46 2.78 16.11
CA GLY A 252 -4.57 3.22 15.27
C GLY A 252 -4.21 3.15 13.78
N PRO A 253 -4.86 3.92 12.90
CA PRO A 253 -5.81 4.98 13.23
C PRO A 253 -7.18 4.42 13.63
N VAL A 254 -7.98 5.26 14.30
CA VAL A 254 -9.40 4.98 14.61
C VAL A 254 -10.25 6.04 13.91
N TYR A 255 -11.53 5.79 13.68
CA TYR A 255 -12.39 6.78 13.03
C TYR A 255 -12.62 8.01 13.92
N GLU A 256 -12.68 9.19 13.29
CA GLU A 256 -12.99 10.45 13.97
C GLU A 256 -14.38 10.43 14.64
N GLU A 257 -15.32 9.66 14.10
CA GLU A 257 -16.67 9.58 14.69
C GLU A 257 -16.70 8.80 16.01
N ASP A 258 -15.73 7.90 16.23
CA ASP A 258 -15.60 7.06 17.42
C ASP A 258 -14.77 7.74 18.54
N ASP A 259 -13.84 8.63 18.16
CA ASP A 259 -13.01 9.41 19.07
C ASP A 259 -12.84 10.84 18.50
N ARG A 260 -13.69 11.75 18.97
CA ARG A 260 -13.90 13.06 18.34
C ARG A 260 -12.90 14.08 18.85
N TYR A 261 -12.31 14.82 17.93
CA TYR A 261 -11.35 15.85 18.28
C TYR A 261 -11.96 17.04 19.04
N GLY A 262 -11.29 17.43 20.12
CA GLY A 262 -11.43 18.72 20.77
C GLY A 262 -12.04 18.65 22.17
N ASP A 263 -12.43 17.48 22.66
CA ASP A 263 -12.97 17.30 24.00
C ASP A 263 -11.89 16.98 25.04
N GLY A 264 -10.67 16.64 24.60
CA GLY A 264 -9.54 16.35 25.47
C GLY A 264 -9.54 14.95 26.07
N TYR A 265 -10.39 14.06 25.56
CA TYR A 265 -10.55 12.69 26.01
C TYR A 265 -10.30 11.72 24.84
N THR A 266 -9.74 10.54 25.14
CA THR A 266 -9.58 9.48 24.13
C THR A 266 -10.03 8.14 24.69
N ASN A 267 -10.68 7.33 23.86
CA ASN A 267 -11.03 5.96 24.21
C ASN A 267 -9.90 4.99 23.81
N LYS A 268 -9.03 4.68 24.77
CA LYS A 268 -7.88 3.77 24.59
C LYS A 268 -8.26 2.31 24.29
N SER A 269 -9.54 1.93 24.38
CA SER A 269 -9.97 0.59 24.02
C SER A 269 -10.21 0.40 22.53
N LEU A 270 -10.31 1.49 21.76
CA LEU A 270 -10.47 1.45 20.31
C LEU A 270 -9.29 0.73 19.65
N LYS A 271 -9.55 0.16 18.48
CA LYS A 271 -8.58 -0.63 17.72
C LYS A 271 -8.34 0.01 16.37
N ALA A 272 -7.14 -0.18 15.86
CA ALA A 272 -6.79 0.27 14.53
C ALA A 272 -7.78 -0.30 13.50
N VAL A 273 -8.31 0.57 12.65
CA VAL A 273 -9.20 0.19 11.52
C VAL A 273 -8.45 0.11 10.19
N LYS A 274 -7.16 0.44 10.23
CA LYS A 274 -6.19 0.33 9.12
C LYS A 274 -4.83 -0.01 9.68
N HIS A 275 -4.06 -0.78 8.92
CA HIS A 275 -2.69 -1.12 9.24
C HIS A 275 -1.74 -0.49 8.23
N LEU A 276 -0.76 0.29 8.71
CA LEU A 276 0.28 0.89 7.87
C LEU A 276 1.26 -0.20 7.42
N GLU A 277 1.54 -0.24 6.12
CA GLU A 277 2.55 -1.15 5.56
C GLU A 277 3.73 -0.42 4.94
N GLU A 278 3.54 0.81 4.47
CA GLU A 278 4.62 1.58 3.91
C GLU A 278 4.45 3.09 4.15
N ALA A 279 5.49 3.70 4.70
CA ALA A 279 5.65 5.14 4.78
C ALA A 279 7.07 5.53 4.34
N ILE A 280 7.17 6.38 3.32
CA ILE A 280 8.42 6.87 2.77
C ILE A 280 8.77 8.22 3.42
N ILE A 281 10.04 8.39 3.78
CA ILE A 281 10.62 9.63 4.25
C ILE A 281 11.58 10.14 3.17
N ILE A 282 11.17 11.18 2.45
CA ILE A 282 12.01 11.86 1.48
C ILE A 282 12.84 12.88 2.26
N LYS A 283 14.14 12.60 2.35
CA LYS A 283 15.12 13.51 2.94
C LYS A 283 15.72 14.38 1.86
N ASN A 284 15.96 15.64 2.20
CA ASN A 284 16.49 16.65 1.30
C ASN A 284 15.51 16.99 0.18
N ARG A 285 15.17 18.28 0.12
CA ARG A 285 14.21 18.79 -0.82
C ARG A 285 14.63 18.54 -2.28
N ASN A 286 13.75 17.88 -3.02
CA ASN A 286 13.79 17.81 -4.48
C ASN A 286 12.36 17.93 -5.03
N ASP A 287 12.02 19.08 -5.61
CA ASP A 287 10.63 19.38 -6.01
C ASP A 287 10.06 18.39 -7.02
N ASP A 288 10.90 17.87 -7.93
CA ASP A 288 10.49 16.88 -8.92
C ASP A 288 10.19 15.51 -8.26
N THR A 289 10.92 15.13 -7.22
CA THR A 289 10.60 13.95 -6.38
C THR A 289 9.33 14.18 -5.56
N ILE A 290 9.14 15.36 -4.96
CA ILE A 290 7.93 15.68 -4.19
C ILE A 290 6.69 15.67 -5.09
N LYS A 291 6.74 16.32 -6.26
CA LYS A 291 5.63 16.29 -7.22
C LYS A 291 5.33 14.89 -7.72
N ARG A 292 6.36 14.04 -7.94
CA ARG A 292 6.14 12.62 -8.27
C ARG A 292 5.43 11.88 -7.14
N ALA A 293 5.79 12.14 -5.89
CA ALA A 293 5.11 11.53 -4.74
C ALA A 293 3.64 11.96 -4.68
N ILE A 294 3.37 13.26 -4.85
CA ILE A 294 2.00 13.82 -4.91
C ILE A 294 1.19 13.18 -6.02
N PHE A 295 1.77 13.11 -7.21
CA PHE A 295 1.13 12.56 -8.39
C PHE A 295 0.76 11.08 -8.21
N ARG A 296 1.71 10.29 -7.71
CA ARG A 296 1.54 8.83 -7.63
C ARG A 296 0.70 8.43 -6.42
N TYR A 297 1.10 8.87 -5.23
CA TYR A 297 0.61 8.29 -3.99
C TYR A 297 -0.47 9.16 -3.34
N GLY A 298 -0.34 10.48 -3.39
CA GLY A 298 -1.25 11.42 -2.74
C GLY A 298 -0.50 12.49 -1.95
N GLY A 299 -1.21 13.16 -1.06
CA GLY A 299 -0.71 14.26 -0.26
C GLY A 299 0.57 13.92 0.51
N VAL A 300 1.43 14.92 0.63
CA VAL A 300 2.75 14.81 1.28
C VAL A 300 2.75 15.65 2.54
N GLU A 301 2.99 15.04 3.69
CA GLU A 301 3.20 15.75 4.95
C GLU A 301 4.54 16.47 4.93
N THR A 302 4.56 17.72 5.39
CA THR A 302 5.80 18.47 5.60
C THR A 302 5.62 19.62 6.60
N SER A 303 6.73 20.13 7.11
CA SER A 303 6.76 21.23 8.06
C SER A 303 7.15 22.55 7.41
N LEU A 304 6.65 23.66 7.94
CA LEU A 304 7.11 25.00 7.65
C LEU A 304 7.19 25.86 8.91
N TYR A 305 7.82 27.02 8.78
CA TYR A 305 7.71 28.08 9.78
C TYR A 305 6.52 28.96 9.43
N LEU A 306 5.57 29.12 10.34
CA LEU A 306 4.50 30.10 10.30
C LEU A 306 4.69 31.14 11.41
N GLN A 307 4.65 32.43 11.02
CA GLN A 307 4.60 33.53 11.99
C GLN A 307 3.22 33.63 12.67
N MET A 308 2.18 33.17 11.99
CA MET A 308 0.81 33.12 12.49
C MET A 308 0.65 31.97 13.48
N SER A 309 -0.20 32.14 14.49
CA SER A 309 -0.60 31.05 15.38
C SER A 309 -2.03 30.58 15.10
N TYR A 310 -2.90 31.45 14.57
CA TYR A 310 -4.29 31.16 14.25
C TYR A 310 -4.77 31.87 12.98
N THR A 311 -5.92 31.45 12.48
CA THR A 311 -6.68 32.16 11.44
C THR A 311 -6.95 33.61 11.84
N GLY A 312 -6.67 34.53 10.93
CA GLY A 312 -6.84 35.98 11.14
C GLY A 312 -5.66 36.70 11.81
N ASP A 313 -4.62 35.97 12.25
CA ASP A 313 -3.39 36.60 12.72
C ASP A 313 -2.67 37.31 11.56
N TYR A 314 -2.16 38.51 11.83
CA TYR A 314 -1.33 39.20 10.85
C TYR A 314 0.01 38.48 10.68
N SER A 315 0.44 38.29 9.44
CA SER A 315 1.83 37.96 9.10
C SER A 315 2.38 38.84 7.99
N GLU A 316 3.66 39.18 8.10
CA GLU A 316 4.39 39.86 7.03
C GLU A 316 4.70 38.94 5.83
N PHE A 317 4.64 37.63 6.02
CA PHE A 317 4.95 36.59 5.03
C PHE A 317 3.71 36.04 4.31
N TYR A 318 2.51 36.32 4.83
CA TYR A 318 1.24 35.81 4.31
C TYR A 318 0.43 36.89 3.59
N ASN A 319 0.09 36.66 2.33
CA ASN A 319 -0.88 37.46 1.59
C ASN A 319 -2.27 36.84 1.72
N GLU A 320 -3.14 37.47 2.51
CA GLU A 320 -4.54 37.06 2.70
C GLU A 320 -5.37 37.15 1.41
N GLU A 321 -5.09 38.11 0.52
CA GLU A 321 -5.90 38.32 -0.69
C GLU A 321 -5.77 37.17 -1.70
N THR A 322 -4.63 36.48 -1.69
CA THR A 322 -4.29 35.42 -2.64
C THR A 322 -3.94 34.11 -1.94
N ALA A 323 -4.16 34.03 -0.63
CA ALA A 323 -3.75 32.93 0.25
C ALA A 323 -2.31 32.45 0.01
N ALA A 324 -1.36 33.37 -0.13
CA ALA A 324 0.02 33.05 -0.53
C ALA A 324 1.02 33.27 0.61
N TYR A 325 1.78 32.24 0.96
CA TYR A 325 2.80 32.28 2.00
C TYR A 325 4.21 32.07 1.43
N TYR A 326 5.15 32.90 1.87
CA TYR A 326 6.56 32.71 1.55
C TYR A 326 7.45 33.19 2.69
N TYR A 327 8.11 32.24 3.36
CA TYR A 327 9.13 32.54 4.36
C TYR A 327 10.54 32.31 3.82
N ASN A 328 11.39 33.34 3.92
CA ASN A 328 12.79 33.33 3.48
C ASN A 328 13.79 33.71 4.58
N GLY A 329 13.40 33.50 5.84
CA GLY A 329 14.25 33.80 7.00
C GLY A 329 15.07 32.60 7.48
N ASP A 330 15.41 32.59 8.76
CA ASP A 330 16.33 31.63 9.40
C ASP A 330 15.68 30.82 10.54
N LYS A 331 14.38 31.02 10.81
CA LYS A 331 13.67 30.28 11.85
C LYS A 331 13.32 28.88 11.39
N ALA A 332 13.50 27.94 12.33
CA ALA A 332 13.08 26.56 12.19
C ALA A 332 11.55 26.44 12.07
N SER A 333 11.09 25.34 11.49
CA SER A 333 9.68 25.01 11.39
C SER A 333 8.99 24.94 12.76
N ASN A 334 7.71 25.26 12.77
CA ASN A 334 6.84 25.21 13.95
C ASN A 334 5.41 24.75 13.63
N HIS A 335 5.13 24.38 12.37
CA HIS A 335 3.80 23.96 11.92
C HIS A 335 3.89 22.92 10.81
N ASP A 336 3.00 21.93 10.83
CA ASP A 336 2.91 20.86 9.83
C ASP A 336 1.66 21.03 8.96
N ILE A 337 1.80 20.74 7.67
CA ILE A 337 0.74 20.80 6.67
C ILE A 337 0.82 19.62 5.71
N VAL A 338 -0.19 19.49 4.84
CA VAL A 338 -0.18 18.53 3.74
C VAL A 338 -0.07 19.26 2.41
N ILE A 339 0.92 18.94 1.59
CA ILE A 339 0.95 19.36 0.20
C ILE A 339 0.01 18.46 -0.58
N VAL A 340 -1.01 19.04 -1.21
CA VAL A 340 -2.05 18.32 -1.97
C VAL A 340 -1.99 18.61 -3.47
N GLY A 341 -0.98 19.34 -3.91
CA GLY A 341 -0.85 19.74 -5.30
C GLY A 341 0.25 20.76 -5.53
N TRP A 342 0.34 21.23 -6.75
CA TRP A 342 1.30 22.25 -7.16
C TRP A 342 0.81 23.02 -8.38
N ASP A 343 1.37 24.22 -8.58
CA ASP A 343 1.15 25.06 -9.76
C ASP A 343 2.45 25.77 -10.11
N ASP A 344 3.13 25.34 -11.17
CA ASP A 344 4.43 25.86 -11.63
C ASP A 344 4.36 27.29 -12.15
N ASN A 345 3.15 27.75 -12.48
CA ASN A 345 2.91 29.08 -13.01
C ASN A 345 2.25 30.00 -11.98
N TYR A 346 2.14 29.59 -10.71
CA TYR A 346 1.58 30.44 -9.66
C TYR A 346 2.35 31.77 -9.59
N PRO A 347 1.70 32.93 -9.82
CA PRO A 347 2.39 34.21 -9.95
C PRO A 347 3.16 34.58 -8.69
N ARG A 348 4.45 34.88 -8.83
CA ARG A 348 5.27 35.35 -7.70
C ARG A 348 4.77 36.66 -7.09
N GLU A 349 4.02 37.46 -7.85
CA GLU A 349 3.42 38.72 -7.41
C GLU A 349 2.27 38.51 -6.41
N ASN A 350 1.78 37.28 -6.26
CA ASN A 350 0.78 36.95 -5.23
C ASN A 350 1.41 36.90 -3.83
N PHE A 351 2.72 36.72 -3.69
CA PHE A 351 3.38 36.70 -2.38
C PHE A 351 3.69 38.11 -1.88
N ARG A 352 3.61 38.35 -0.55
CA ARG A 352 3.99 39.65 0.05
C ARG A 352 5.45 40.00 -0.18
N SER A 353 6.33 39.03 0.07
CA SER A 353 7.72 39.05 -0.37
C SER A 353 7.77 38.36 -1.72
N MET A 354 8.39 38.98 -2.73
CA MET A 354 8.40 38.40 -4.08
C MET A 354 9.53 37.35 -4.19
N PRO A 355 9.23 36.05 -4.42
CA PRO A 355 10.24 35.06 -4.75
C PRO A 355 10.91 35.34 -6.11
N GLU A 356 12.03 34.70 -6.40
CA GLU A 356 12.76 34.88 -7.65
C GLU A 356 11.93 34.40 -8.86
N LYS A 357 11.18 33.32 -8.72
CA LYS A 357 10.41 32.65 -9.77
C LYS A 357 8.95 32.43 -9.39
N ASN A 358 8.12 32.21 -10.41
CA ASN A 358 6.77 31.67 -10.22
C ASN A 358 6.85 30.23 -9.71
N GLY A 359 5.75 29.78 -9.10
CA GLY A 359 5.58 28.40 -8.68
C GLY A 359 5.27 28.27 -7.20
N ALA A 360 4.29 27.44 -6.89
CA ALA A 360 3.87 27.18 -5.53
C ALA A 360 3.34 25.76 -5.34
N TYR A 361 3.53 25.24 -4.13
CA TYR A 361 2.78 24.11 -3.63
C TYR A 361 1.38 24.55 -3.21
N ILE A 362 0.40 23.68 -3.40
CA ILE A 362 -0.97 23.84 -2.89
C ILE A 362 -1.03 23.04 -1.59
N CYS A 363 -1.27 23.72 -0.48
CA CYS A 363 -1.17 23.17 0.86
C CYS A 363 -2.52 23.18 1.56
N LYS A 364 -2.85 22.07 2.22
CA LYS A 364 -3.98 21.92 3.13
C LYS A 364 -3.51 22.25 4.55
N ASN A 365 -4.18 23.21 5.20
CA ASN A 365 -3.92 23.56 6.59
C ASN A 365 -4.89 22.81 7.55
N SER A 366 -4.72 23.04 8.86
CA SER A 366 -5.53 22.50 9.94
C SER A 366 -6.11 23.61 10.83
N TRP A 367 -6.39 24.79 10.27
CA TRP A 367 -6.93 25.96 10.98
C TRP A 367 -8.35 26.34 10.56
N GLY A 368 -9.13 25.33 10.13
CA GLY A 368 -10.49 25.54 9.65
C GLY A 368 -10.57 26.13 8.25
N ASN A 369 -11.79 26.22 7.73
CA ASN A 369 -12.08 26.70 6.38
C ASN A 369 -12.01 28.22 6.23
N GLU A 370 -12.00 28.98 7.32
CA GLU A 370 -11.86 30.44 7.29
C GLU A 370 -10.43 30.89 6.93
N PHE A 371 -9.45 29.99 7.01
CA PHE A 371 -8.07 30.28 6.61
C PHE A 371 -7.88 30.17 5.09
N GLY A 372 -7.33 31.22 4.47
CA GLY A 372 -6.97 31.19 3.05
C GLY A 372 -8.15 30.90 2.12
N GLU A 373 -7.97 29.97 1.19
CA GLU A 373 -9.00 29.51 0.26
C GLU A 373 -9.64 28.23 0.80
N ASP A 374 -10.69 28.35 1.62
CA ASP A 374 -11.41 27.22 2.23
C ASP A 374 -10.49 26.28 3.04
N GLY A 375 -9.49 26.85 3.72
CA GLY A 375 -8.50 26.13 4.51
C GLY A 375 -7.25 25.71 3.72
N PHE A 376 -7.16 26.06 2.44
CA PHE A 376 -6.00 25.84 1.58
C PHE A 376 -5.22 27.13 1.32
N PHE A 377 -3.94 27.00 1.00
CA PHE A 377 -3.08 28.13 0.71
C PHE A 377 -1.90 27.71 -0.17
N TYR A 378 -1.25 28.69 -0.79
CA TYR A 378 -0.11 28.50 -1.67
C TYR A 378 1.18 28.76 -0.91
N VAL A 379 2.14 27.83 -0.97
CA VAL A 379 3.49 28.04 -0.41
C VAL A 379 4.49 28.09 -1.55
N SER A 380 5.27 29.18 -1.60
CA SER A 380 6.32 29.34 -2.62
C SER A 380 7.27 28.16 -2.64
N TYR A 381 7.69 27.73 -3.83
CA TYR A 381 8.82 26.80 -3.96
C TYR A 381 10.13 27.38 -3.41
N GLU A 382 10.21 28.65 -3.06
CA GLU A 382 11.44 29.21 -2.48
C GLU A 382 11.40 29.25 -0.95
N ASP A 383 10.32 28.76 -0.32
CA ASP A 383 10.26 28.66 1.14
C ASP A 383 11.39 27.77 1.68
N VAL A 384 12.07 28.27 2.72
CA VAL A 384 13.31 27.68 3.23
C VAL A 384 13.09 26.43 4.10
N ASN A 385 11.87 26.21 4.59
CA ASN A 385 11.56 25.09 5.49
C ASN A 385 10.76 23.98 4.79
N ILE A 386 9.85 24.34 3.87
CA ILE A 386 8.98 23.37 3.20
C ILE A 386 9.79 22.27 2.51
N CYS A 387 9.36 21.02 2.64
CA CYS A 387 10.00 19.84 2.06
C CYS A 387 11.45 19.58 2.53
N SER A 388 11.90 20.19 3.64
CA SER A 388 13.17 19.81 4.29
C SER A 388 13.14 18.33 4.73
N GLN A 389 11.98 17.90 5.22
CA GLN A 389 11.56 16.50 5.33
C GLN A 389 10.13 16.38 4.79
N SER A 390 9.87 15.28 4.09
CA SER A 390 8.56 15.00 3.48
C SER A 390 8.17 13.55 3.71
N ILE A 391 6.95 13.34 4.19
CA ILE A 391 6.45 12.01 4.54
C ILE A 391 5.30 11.66 3.59
N VAL A 392 5.39 10.47 3.03
CA VAL A 392 4.46 9.94 2.04
C VAL A 392 3.97 8.59 2.53
N TYR A 393 2.68 8.50 2.84
CA TYR A 393 2.03 7.25 3.20
C TYR A 393 1.57 6.57 1.92
N THR A 394 2.20 5.46 1.55
CA THR A 394 2.00 4.84 0.23
C THR A 394 1.15 3.58 0.29
N LYS A 395 1.17 2.85 1.41
CA LYS A 395 0.42 1.60 1.55
C LYS A 395 -0.24 1.44 2.92
N LEU A 396 -1.56 1.24 2.88
CA LEU A 396 -2.40 0.96 4.04
C LEU A 396 -3.36 -0.19 3.71
N MET A 397 -3.46 -1.14 4.63
CA MET A 397 -4.35 -2.28 4.49
C MET A 397 -5.50 -2.22 5.50
N GLY A 398 -6.50 -3.08 5.31
CA GLY A 398 -7.54 -3.34 6.31
C GLY A 398 -6.96 -3.87 7.61
N ASP A 399 -7.79 -3.86 8.66
CA ASP A 399 -7.49 -4.43 9.97
C ASP A 399 -7.49 -5.98 10.00
N ASP A 400 -7.77 -6.59 8.85
CA ASP A 400 -7.81 -8.03 8.59
C ASP A 400 -6.59 -8.54 7.81
N ASN A 401 -5.59 -7.70 7.56
CA ASN A 401 -4.43 -8.07 6.74
C ASN A 401 -3.49 -9.11 7.40
N PHE A 402 -3.50 -9.21 8.74
CA PHE A 402 -2.86 -10.26 9.53
C PHE A 402 -3.59 -10.44 10.87
N ASP A 403 -3.55 -11.66 11.43
CA ASP A 403 -4.21 -11.95 12.71
C ASP A 403 -3.40 -11.46 13.93
N ASN A 404 -2.07 -11.48 13.83
CA ASN A 404 -1.20 -11.16 14.95
C ASN A 404 -0.02 -10.25 14.56
N ILE A 405 0.39 -9.45 15.54
CA ILE A 405 1.62 -8.64 15.52
C ILE A 405 2.49 -9.00 16.73
N TYR A 406 3.76 -9.27 16.49
CA TYR A 406 4.80 -9.45 17.49
C TYR A 406 5.79 -8.29 17.40
N GLN A 407 5.94 -7.55 18.50
CA GLN A 407 6.70 -6.30 18.55
C GLN A 407 7.12 -5.97 19.98
N SER A 408 8.19 -5.18 20.11
CA SER A 408 8.64 -4.57 21.38
C SER A 408 8.97 -3.08 21.23
N ASP A 409 8.81 -2.51 20.04
CA ASP A 409 9.19 -1.14 19.69
C ASP A 409 7.96 -0.24 19.47
N LEU A 410 7.19 0.03 20.53
CA LEU A 410 5.94 0.78 20.43
C LEU A 410 6.13 2.28 20.12
N MET A 411 7.32 2.84 20.38
CA MET A 411 7.73 4.17 19.93
C MET A 411 8.47 4.14 18.59
N GLY A 412 8.73 2.96 18.01
CA GLY A 412 9.39 2.83 16.71
C GLY A 412 10.76 3.52 16.64
N TRP A 413 11.02 4.21 15.54
CA TRP A 413 12.33 4.78 15.24
C TRP A 413 12.65 6.05 16.05
N VAL A 414 13.25 5.86 17.24
CA VAL A 414 13.75 6.95 18.10
C VAL A 414 15.22 7.23 17.85
N GLY A 415 16.01 6.19 17.56
CA GLY A 415 17.46 6.29 17.41
C GLY A 415 18.02 5.33 16.39
N GLN A 416 19.36 5.34 16.29
CA GLN A 416 20.09 4.46 15.39
C GLN A 416 21.30 3.84 16.10
N ILE A 417 21.60 2.59 15.78
CA ILE A 417 22.80 1.89 16.23
C ILE A 417 23.49 1.18 15.05
N GLY A 418 24.77 0.87 15.24
CA GLY A 418 25.55 0.05 14.34
C GLY A 418 26.99 -0.01 14.78
N PHE A 419 27.84 -0.50 13.88
CA PHE A 419 29.21 -0.88 14.19
C PHE A 419 30.25 0.00 13.50
N GLY A 420 29.87 1.22 13.10
CA GLY A 420 30.71 2.04 12.23
C GLY A 420 30.79 1.51 10.80
N SER A 421 29.80 0.72 10.39
CA SER A 421 29.64 0.13 9.06
C SER A 421 28.29 0.50 8.48
N ASP A 422 28.19 0.48 7.16
CA ASP A 422 26.96 0.57 6.39
C ASP A 422 26.05 -0.66 6.52
N SER A 423 26.58 -1.76 7.07
CA SER A 423 25.85 -3.00 7.29
C SER A 423 25.73 -3.37 8.76
N GLY A 424 24.65 -4.07 9.07
CA GLY A 424 24.45 -4.73 10.35
C GLY A 424 23.38 -5.81 10.25
N TYR A 425 23.42 -6.73 11.18
CA TYR A 425 22.35 -7.66 11.48
C TYR A 425 21.64 -7.21 12.75
N PHE A 426 20.32 -7.35 12.75
CA PHE A 426 19.51 -7.23 13.95
C PHE A 426 18.45 -8.32 13.96
N SER A 427 17.99 -8.68 15.14
CA SER A 427 17.01 -9.73 15.33
C SER A 427 16.17 -9.46 16.55
N ASN A 428 14.96 -9.98 16.56
CA ASN A 428 14.12 -10.08 17.75
C ASN A 428 13.57 -11.51 17.82
N VAL A 429 13.45 -12.03 19.04
CA VAL A 429 12.94 -13.37 19.32
C VAL A 429 11.52 -13.25 19.85
N TYR A 430 10.63 -14.06 19.29
CA TYR A 430 9.22 -14.10 19.63
C TYR A 430 8.81 -15.50 20.07
N THR A 431 7.61 -15.62 20.61
CA THR A 431 7.01 -16.91 20.95
C THR A 431 5.63 -16.98 20.30
N ALA A 432 5.44 -17.92 19.37
CA ALA A 432 4.17 -18.09 18.69
C ALA A 432 3.07 -18.46 19.69
N LYS A 433 1.91 -17.81 19.62
CA LYS A 433 0.81 -18.02 20.58
C LYS A 433 -0.02 -19.24 20.20
N LYS A 434 -0.13 -19.53 18.91
CA LYS A 434 -0.84 -20.65 18.31
C LYS A 434 0.00 -21.28 17.20
N ASP A 435 -0.56 -22.30 16.57
CA ASP A 435 -0.07 -22.74 15.26
C ASP A 435 -0.40 -21.61 14.27
N GLU A 436 0.64 -21.02 13.69
CA GLU A 436 0.58 -19.76 12.95
C GLU A 436 1.48 -19.82 11.71
N LYS A 437 1.28 -18.91 10.77
CA LYS A 437 2.14 -18.70 9.60
C LYS A 437 2.75 -17.31 9.65
N LEU A 438 4.09 -17.21 9.67
CA LEU A 438 4.77 -15.94 9.47
C LEU A 438 4.56 -15.46 8.03
N SER A 439 3.86 -14.34 7.90
CA SER A 439 3.37 -13.82 6.62
C SER A 439 4.08 -12.53 6.21
N ALA A 440 4.61 -11.77 7.17
CA ALA A 440 5.41 -10.59 6.90
C ALA A 440 6.32 -10.20 8.05
N VAL A 441 7.28 -9.33 7.76
CA VAL A 441 8.12 -8.65 8.75
C VAL A 441 8.17 -7.17 8.43
N SER A 442 8.26 -6.31 9.44
CA SER A 442 8.50 -4.88 9.20
C SER A 442 9.69 -4.34 9.94
N PHE A 443 10.36 -3.36 9.34
CA PHE A 443 11.48 -2.63 9.91
C PHE A 443 11.60 -1.26 9.24
N TYR A 444 12.47 -0.42 9.79
CA TYR A 444 12.79 0.87 9.19
C TYR A 444 14.08 0.78 8.37
N THR A 445 14.10 1.47 7.23
CA THR A 445 15.34 1.78 6.51
C THR A 445 15.79 3.18 6.90
N THR A 446 16.97 3.27 7.51
CA THR A 446 17.43 4.55 8.08
C THR A 446 17.91 5.54 7.04
N ASP A 447 18.15 5.11 5.80
CA ASP A 447 18.51 5.97 4.67
C ASP A 447 18.12 5.35 3.31
N ASP A 448 18.27 6.13 2.24
CA ASP A 448 17.97 5.72 0.87
C ASP A 448 18.85 4.55 0.38
N ASP A 449 18.41 3.89 -0.70
CA ASP A 449 19.10 2.78 -1.39
C ASP A 449 19.53 1.63 -0.44
N THR A 450 18.67 1.30 0.53
CA THR A 450 18.93 0.28 1.55
C THR A 450 18.58 -1.11 1.05
N LYS A 451 19.54 -2.03 1.11
CA LYS A 451 19.33 -3.46 0.81
C LYS A 451 19.06 -4.25 2.07
N PHE A 452 18.26 -5.30 1.96
CA PHE A 452 17.95 -6.16 3.08
C PHE A 452 17.87 -7.65 2.71
N SER A 453 18.03 -8.49 3.72
CA SER A 453 17.73 -9.91 3.66
C SER A 453 17.12 -10.34 5.00
N VAL A 454 15.98 -11.02 4.93
CA VAL A 454 15.21 -11.50 6.08
C VAL A 454 15.40 -13.00 6.21
N TYR A 455 15.68 -13.45 7.42
CA TYR A 455 15.84 -14.83 7.78
C TYR A 455 14.96 -15.18 8.97
N VAL A 456 14.67 -16.46 9.12
CA VAL A 456 13.99 -17.00 10.31
C VAL A 456 14.84 -18.11 10.94
N VAL A 457 14.71 -18.25 12.26
CA VAL A 457 15.27 -19.33 13.07
C VAL A 457 14.14 -19.96 13.86
N HIS A 458 13.90 -21.25 13.67
CA HIS A 458 12.98 -22.03 14.50
C HIS A 458 13.64 -22.48 15.81
N ASP A 459 12.83 -22.82 16.80
CA ASP A 459 13.27 -23.42 18.06
C ASP A 459 14.46 -22.67 18.71
N PHE A 460 14.32 -21.35 18.85
CA PHE A 460 15.36 -20.50 19.40
C PHE A 460 15.60 -20.79 20.89
N GLU A 461 16.81 -21.22 21.23
CA GLU A 461 17.22 -21.53 22.60
C GLU A 461 18.29 -20.55 23.13
N SER A 462 19.19 -20.10 22.25
CA SER A 462 20.30 -19.20 22.58
C SER A 462 20.85 -18.52 21.34
N ASP A 463 21.83 -17.63 21.51
CA ASP A 463 22.56 -16.97 20.41
C ASP A 463 23.16 -17.97 19.39
N LYS A 464 23.48 -19.19 19.79
CA LYS A 464 23.91 -20.25 18.86
C LYS A 464 22.85 -20.69 17.86
N SER A 465 21.56 -20.53 18.18
CA SER A 465 20.47 -20.87 17.26
C SER A 465 20.52 -20.04 15.97
N PHE A 466 21.15 -18.84 15.99
CA PHE A 466 21.33 -18.01 14.80
C PHE A 466 22.18 -18.65 13.69
N ASP A 467 22.93 -19.71 13.99
CA ASP A 467 23.65 -20.50 12.98
C ASP A 467 22.70 -21.26 12.05
N ASN A 468 21.46 -21.51 12.48
CA ASN A 468 20.43 -22.26 11.75
C ASN A 468 19.48 -21.36 10.94
N LYS A 469 19.76 -20.05 10.83
CA LYS A 469 18.92 -19.12 10.08
C LYS A 469 18.85 -19.49 8.60
N TYR A 470 17.67 -19.39 7.99
CA TYR A 470 17.49 -19.55 6.54
C TYR A 470 16.72 -18.37 5.96
N LEU A 471 17.05 -18.03 4.70
CA LEU A 471 16.53 -16.86 4.00
C LEU A 471 15.06 -17.07 3.64
N ILE A 472 14.23 -16.06 3.90
CA ILE A 472 12.79 -16.08 3.58
C ILE A 472 12.36 -14.91 2.68
N ALA A 473 13.13 -13.81 2.66
CA ALA A 473 12.89 -12.68 1.77
C ALA A 473 14.16 -11.86 1.58
N SER A 474 14.28 -11.12 0.48
CA SER A 474 15.37 -10.16 0.26
C SER A 474 14.96 -9.11 -0.76
N GLY A 475 15.52 -7.91 -0.67
CA GLY A 475 15.19 -6.83 -1.60
C GLY A 475 15.99 -5.55 -1.35
N GLU A 476 15.49 -4.46 -1.92
CA GLU A 476 16.06 -3.13 -1.82
C GLU A 476 14.94 -2.10 -1.72
N MET A 477 15.11 -1.13 -0.82
CA MET A 477 14.22 0.00 -0.64
C MET A 477 14.95 1.26 -1.09
N ARG A 478 14.38 1.94 -2.08
CA ARG A 478 14.98 3.14 -2.68
C ARG A 478 15.04 4.31 -1.71
N TYR A 479 14.05 4.44 -0.83
CA TYR A 479 13.94 5.55 0.09
C TYR A 479 14.06 5.09 1.54
N SER A 480 14.45 6.01 2.41
CA SER A 480 14.31 5.82 3.85
C SER A 480 12.83 5.76 4.25
N GLY A 481 12.48 5.01 5.29
CA GLY A 481 11.08 4.86 5.68
C GLY A 481 10.79 3.65 6.57
N TYR A 482 9.51 3.33 6.68
CA TYR A 482 8.98 2.12 7.32
C TYR A 482 8.38 1.21 6.26
N TYR A 483 8.71 -0.08 6.31
CA TYR A 483 8.33 -1.05 5.29
C TYR A 483 7.90 -2.38 5.91
N THR A 484 6.81 -2.94 5.39
CA THR A 484 6.35 -4.32 5.64
C THR A 484 6.68 -5.20 4.44
N VAL A 485 7.60 -6.14 4.64
CA VAL A 485 8.05 -7.11 3.63
C VAL A 485 7.23 -8.39 3.76
N ARG A 486 6.55 -8.77 2.68
CA ARG A 486 5.80 -10.04 2.61
C ARG A 486 6.72 -11.24 2.49
N VAL A 487 6.31 -12.34 3.10
CA VAL A 487 6.96 -13.65 3.00
C VAL A 487 6.12 -14.49 2.03
N GLU A 488 6.64 -14.74 0.83
CA GLU A 488 5.93 -15.47 -0.23
C GLU A 488 5.62 -16.91 0.21
N ASP A 489 6.67 -17.65 0.58
CA ASP A 489 6.56 -18.98 1.18
C ASP A 489 6.39 -18.84 2.70
N LYS A 490 5.17 -18.55 3.14
CA LYS A 490 4.82 -18.36 4.55
C LYS A 490 5.42 -19.47 5.44
N VAL A 491 6.01 -19.08 6.57
CA VAL A 491 6.71 -20.01 7.46
C VAL A 491 5.78 -20.52 8.56
N ASN A 492 5.58 -21.84 8.64
CA ASN A 492 4.77 -22.43 9.70
C ASN A 492 5.49 -22.37 11.06
N LEU A 493 4.79 -21.91 12.09
CA LEU A 493 5.24 -21.81 13.47
C LEU A 493 4.31 -22.64 14.36
N LYS A 494 4.86 -23.34 15.35
CA LYS A 494 4.06 -24.11 16.31
C LYS A 494 3.70 -23.30 17.55
N ALA A 495 2.54 -23.57 18.13
CA ALA A 495 2.14 -22.94 19.38
C ALA A 495 3.22 -23.14 20.46
N GLY A 496 3.68 -22.04 21.06
CA GLY A 496 4.74 -22.01 22.08
C GLY A 496 6.17 -22.10 21.52
N GLU A 497 6.35 -22.23 20.21
CA GLU A 497 7.66 -22.19 19.57
C GLU A 497 8.29 -20.81 19.75
N LYS A 498 9.52 -20.77 20.27
CA LYS A 498 10.34 -19.57 20.19
C LYS A 498 10.99 -19.50 18.82
N PHE A 499 10.78 -18.42 18.10
CA PHE A 499 11.38 -18.21 16.78
C PHE A 499 12.05 -16.84 16.73
N ALA A 500 13.14 -16.73 15.97
CA ALA A 500 13.80 -15.45 15.76
C ALA A 500 13.59 -14.97 14.33
N VAL A 501 13.23 -13.70 14.17
CA VAL A 501 13.32 -13.01 12.88
C VAL A 501 14.63 -12.26 12.86
N VAL A 502 15.40 -12.44 11.79
CA VAL A 502 16.72 -11.82 11.62
C VAL A 502 16.70 -10.99 10.34
N VAL A 503 17.18 -9.76 10.41
CA VAL A 503 17.35 -8.89 9.25
C VAL A 503 18.83 -8.54 9.11
N ASN A 504 19.40 -8.81 7.95
CA ASN A 504 20.61 -8.15 7.48
C ASN A 504 20.20 -6.89 6.71
N ILE A 505 20.83 -5.77 7.02
CA ILE A 505 20.61 -4.51 6.33
C ILE A 505 21.94 -3.95 5.83
N ILE A 506 21.92 -3.29 4.68
CA ILE A 506 23.04 -2.55 4.09
C ILE A 506 22.50 -1.21 3.62
N THR A 507 22.83 -0.14 4.34
CA THR A 507 22.44 1.23 4.05
C THR A 507 23.69 2.03 3.66
N PRO A 508 23.90 2.33 2.37
CA PRO A 508 25.12 2.97 1.89
C PRO A 508 25.50 4.23 2.67
N ASN A 509 26.78 4.38 2.98
CA ASN A 509 27.36 5.51 3.73
C ASN A 509 26.88 5.66 5.19
N SER A 510 25.99 4.79 5.68
CA SER A 510 25.64 4.78 7.09
C SER A 510 26.79 4.27 7.96
N THR A 511 26.79 4.67 9.23
CA THR A 511 27.62 4.06 10.28
C THR A 511 26.79 3.34 11.33
N LYS A 512 25.46 3.52 11.26
CA LYS A 512 24.45 3.08 12.22
C LYS A 512 23.15 2.74 11.50
N PRO A 513 23.11 1.65 10.71
CA PRO A 513 21.98 1.39 9.81
C PRO A 513 20.74 0.80 10.52
N ILE A 514 20.82 0.49 11.82
CA ILE A 514 19.76 -0.22 12.55
C ILE A 514 18.95 0.81 13.34
N ALA A 515 17.65 0.94 13.03
CA ALA A 515 16.72 1.73 13.82
C ALA A 515 16.41 1.06 15.17
N ILE A 516 16.34 1.88 16.22
CA ILE A 516 16.08 1.42 17.59
C ILE A 516 15.08 2.33 18.32
N GLU A 517 14.37 1.73 19.26
CA GLU A 517 13.64 2.40 20.33
C GLU A 517 14.52 2.46 21.57
N TYR A 518 14.66 3.65 22.18
CA TYR A 518 15.38 3.80 23.44
C TYR A 518 14.90 5.05 24.20
N ARG A 519 15.28 5.15 25.48
CA ARG A 519 14.99 6.33 26.31
C ARG A 519 15.99 7.44 26.01
N ALA A 520 15.66 8.30 25.05
CA ALA A 520 16.50 9.42 24.62
C ALA A 520 16.35 10.65 25.53
N ASP A 521 15.12 10.96 25.93
CA ASP A 521 14.73 12.19 26.61
C ASP A 521 13.38 12.03 27.35
N ASP A 522 12.80 13.14 27.82
CA ASP A 522 11.52 13.14 28.54
C ASP A 522 10.31 12.69 27.68
N ARG A 523 10.40 12.79 26.34
CA ARG A 523 9.32 12.33 25.43
C ARG A 523 9.30 10.81 25.31
N THR A 524 10.45 10.17 25.49
CA THR A 524 10.66 8.72 25.28
C THR A 524 10.99 7.98 26.57
N ASN A 525 10.96 8.65 27.72
CA ASN A 525 11.32 8.07 29.02
C ASN A 525 10.41 6.91 29.48
N MET A 526 9.22 6.79 28.89
CA MET A 526 8.25 5.72 29.16
C MET A 526 8.50 4.44 28.34
N ALA A 527 9.47 4.44 27.41
CA ALA A 527 9.77 3.25 26.61
C ALA A 527 10.10 2.06 27.53
N ASP A 528 9.40 0.94 27.35
CA ASP A 528 9.83 -0.31 27.95
C ASP A 528 10.94 -0.86 27.07
N ILE A 529 12.17 -0.94 27.60
CA ILE A 529 13.33 -1.46 26.86
C ILE A 529 13.73 -2.85 27.40
N THR A 530 12.77 -3.53 28.03
CA THR A 530 12.96 -4.82 28.71
C THR A 530 11.98 -5.89 28.27
N ASP A 531 11.03 -5.53 27.40
CA ASP A 531 10.01 -6.40 26.82
C ASP A 531 10.47 -7.11 25.53
N GLY A 532 11.56 -6.62 24.92
CA GLY A 532 12.24 -7.27 23.78
C GLY A 532 13.21 -8.39 24.16
N GLU A 533 13.48 -9.26 23.19
CA GLU A 533 14.58 -10.23 23.20
C GLU A 533 15.39 -10.04 21.92
N GLY A 534 15.95 -8.83 21.80
CA GLY A 534 16.63 -8.32 20.63
C GLY A 534 18.13 -8.58 20.63
N TYR A 535 18.68 -8.73 19.44
CA TYR A 535 20.11 -8.93 19.23
C TYR A 535 20.61 -8.11 18.05
N ILE A 536 21.88 -7.70 18.10
CA ILE A 536 22.61 -7.08 16.99
C ILE A 536 23.92 -7.81 16.72
N SER A 537 24.36 -7.82 15.47
CA SER A 537 25.63 -8.40 15.03
C SER A 537 26.17 -7.64 13.82
N LEU A 538 27.49 -7.58 13.65
CA LEU A 538 28.08 -7.00 12.43
C LEU A 538 28.05 -8.00 11.26
N TYR A 539 28.46 -9.25 11.50
CA TYR A 539 28.61 -10.27 10.45
C TYR A 539 27.62 -11.43 10.56
N GLY A 540 26.73 -11.42 11.56
CA GLY A 540 25.71 -12.45 11.78
C GLY A 540 26.25 -13.72 12.44
N ASP A 541 27.42 -13.65 13.08
CA ASP A 541 28.16 -14.73 13.74
C ASP A 541 28.31 -14.52 15.26
N VAL A 542 28.63 -13.29 15.68
CA VAL A 542 28.72 -12.90 17.09
C VAL A 542 27.60 -11.92 17.41
N TRP A 543 26.73 -12.32 18.34
CA TRP A 543 25.52 -11.58 18.68
C TRP A 543 25.62 -10.93 20.05
N HIS A 544 25.07 -9.73 20.16
CA HIS A 544 24.98 -8.97 21.40
C HIS A 544 23.53 -8.61 21.67
N SER A 545 23.05 -8.80 22.90
CA SER A 545 21.70 -8.38 23.26
C SER A 545 21.56 -6.86 23.14
N ALA A 546 20.47 -6.42 22.51
CA ALA A 546 20.11 -5.02 22.38
C ALA A 546 19.71 -4.42 23.73
N GLU A 547 18.89 -5.12 24.50
CA GLU A 547 18.29 -4.65 25.75
C GLU A 547 19.34 -4.57 26.87
N THR A 548 20.11 -5.64 27.06
CA THR A 548 21.09 -5.71 28.15
C THR A 548 22.42 -5.04 27.78
N GLY A 549 22.81 -5.11 26.51
CA GLY A 549 24.08 -4.56 26.03
C GLY A 549 23.99 -3.09 25.61
N GLN A 550 22.91 -2.70 24.94
CA GLN A 550 22.74 -1.38 24.32
C GLN A 550 21.61 -0.54 24.95
N LYS A 551 20.76 -1.15 25.79
CA LYS A 551 19.62 -0.50 26.47
C LYS A 551 18.60 0.08 25.49
N CYS A 552 18.26 -0.71 24.48
CA CYS A 552 17.30 -0.37 23.44
C CYS A 552 16.58 -1.62 22.94
N ASN A 553 15.40 -1.43 22.33
CA ASN A 553 14.75 -2.42 21.49
C ASN A 553 15.11 -2.16 20.02
N VAL A 554 15.31 -3.21 19.23
CA VAL A 554 15.45 -3.07 17.78
C VAL A 554 14.08 -2.87 17.15
N CYS A 555 13.98 -1.99 16.14
CA CYS A 555 12.72 -1.76 15.44
C CYS A 555 12.46 -2.86 14.40
N LEU A 556 11.94 -3.99 14.86
CA LEU A 556 11.62 -5.16 14.06
C LEU A 556 10.30 -5.73 14.55
N LYS A 557 9.36 -5.99 13.64
CA LYS A 557 8.07 -6.62 13.94
C LYS A 557 7.86 -7.84 13.05
N ALA A 558 7.13 -8.82 13.57
CA ALA A 558 6.70 -10.01 12.82
C ALA A 558 5.17 -10.08 12.80
N PHE A 559 4.60 -10.40 11.63
CA PHE A 559 3.17 -10.52 11.42
C PHE A 559 2.81 -11.94 11.01
N THR A 560 1.81 -12.51 11.67
CA THR A 560 1.41 -13.90 11.46
C THR A 560 -0.08 -14.03 11.26
N ASP A 561 -0.47 -15.07 10.52
CA ASP A 561 -1.85 -15.52 10.38
C ASP A 561 -2.05 -16.82 11.15
N ASP A 562 -3.17 -16.97 11.84
CA ASP A 562 -3.52 -18.20 12.55
C ASP A 562 -3.73 -19.34 11.53
N ILE A 563 -3.26 -20.54 11.85
CA ILE A 563 -3.62 -21.74 11.08
C ILE A 563 -4.94 -22.24 11.66
N ASP A 564 -6.04 -21.90 10.99
CA ASP A 564 -7.35 -22.45 11.35
C ASP A 564 -7.32 -23.97 11.25
N GLY A 565 -7.61 -24.62 12.37
CA GLY A 565 -7.76 -26.07 12.46
C GLY A 565 -9.08 -26.51 11.85
N ASP A 566 -9.27 -26.30 10.55
CA ASP A 566 -10.42 -26.88 9.88
C ASP A 566 -10.22 -28.39 9.76
N ALA A 567 -11.23 -29.09 10.27
CA ALA A 567 -11.42 -30.51 10.12
C ALA A 567 -11.54 -30.87 8.63
N GLU A 568 -10.41 -31.10 7.97
CA GLU A 568 -10.37 -32.01 6.84
C GLU A 568 -10.70 -33.41 7.36
N THR A 569 -12.00 -33.73 7.44
CA THR A 569 -12.42 -35.10 7.19
C THR A 569 -12.09 -35.39 5.73
N GLU A 570 -10.83 -35.73 5.45
CA GLU A 570 -10.51 -36.61 4.33
C GLU A 570 -11.17 -37.96 4.65
N ALA A 571 -12.42 -38.09 4.24
CA ALA A 571 -12.99 -39.39 3.99
C ALA A 571 -12.12 -40.05 2.91
N SER A 572 -11.26 -40.98 3.34
CA SER A 572 -10.56 -41.86 2.42
C SER A 572 -11.59 -42.47 1.46
N PRO A 573 -11.33 -42.52 0.14
CA PRO A 573 -12.18 -43.29 -0.75
C PRO A 573 -12.01 -44.76 -0.38
N GLU A 574 -12.99 -45.33 0.33
CA GLU A 574 -13.11 -46.78 0.42
C GLU A 574 -13.28 -47.34 -1.00
N GLU A 575 -12.35 -48.21 -1.40
CA GLU A 575 -12.45 -49.05 -2.58
C GLU A 575 -13.75 -49.86 -2.54
N THR A 576 -14.80 -49.40 -3.22
CA THR A 576 -15.94 -50.28 -3.51
C THR A 576 -15.60 -51.14 -4.72
N GLY A 577 -15.02 -52.30 -4.43
CA GLY A 577 -14.93 -53.42 -5.35
C GLY A 577 -16.32 -53.86 -5.81
N VAL A 578 -16.50 -53.92 -7.12
CA VAL A 578 -17.65 -54.54 -7.78
C VAL A 578 -17.63 -56.04 -7.50
N ASN A 579 -18.63 -56.58 -6.80
CA ASN A 579 -19.12 -57.91 -7.12
C ASN A 579 -20.57 -58.16 -6.72
N ALA A 580 -21.22 -58.94 -7.58
CA ALA A 580 -22.65 -59.17 -7.72
C ALA A 580 -23.30 -59.97 -6.58
N GLY A 581 -24.62 -59.78 -6.42
CA GLY A 581 -25.46 -60.64 -5.60
C GLY A 581 -26.92 -60.20 -5.56
N GLU A 582 -27.69 -60.49 -6.61
CA GLU A 582 -29.15 -60.52 -6.56
C GLU A 582 -29.64 -61.45 -5.43
N LYS A 583 -30.59 -60.98 -4.60
CA LYS A 583 -31.81 -61.73 -4.22
C LYS A 583 -32.76 -60.97 -3.26
N SER A 584 -33.97 -60.75 -3.77
CA SER A 584 -35.30 -61.00 -3.17
C SER A 584 -35.72 -60.45 -1.79
N GLY A 585 -36.96 -59.92 -1.74
CA GLY A 585 -37.84 -59.93 -0.55
C GLY A 585 -38.13 -58.53 -0.01
N ASP A 586 -39.12 -57.78 -0.48
CA ASP A 586 -40.56 -57.85 -0.23
C ASP A 586 -41.03 -57.24 1.13
N GLU A 587 -42.09 -56.44 1.00
CA GLU A 587 -43.11 -56.01 1.97
C GLU A 587 -42.85 -55.03 3.15
N THR A 588 -43.43 -53.83 2.96
CA THR A 588 -44.47 -53.16 3.80
C THR A 588 -44.14 -52.52 5.16
N GLY A 589 -44.72 -51.33 5.38
CA GLY A 589 -45.43 -51.07 6.64
C GLY A 589 -45.32 -49.68 7.28
N LYS A 590 -46.21 -48.76 6.87
CA LYS A 590 -47.02 -47.79 7.66
C LYS A 590 -46.37 -47.05 8.86
N ASN A 591 -46.30 -45.72 8.83
CA ASN A 591 -47.34 -44.71 9.13
C ASN A 591 -47.75 -44.50 10.60
N ALA A 592 -47.65 -43.22 11.00
CA ALA A 592 -48.52 -42.43 11.87
C ALA A 592 -48.41 -42.55 13.41
N GLY A 593 -48.33 -41.36 14.03
CA GLY A 593 -48.49 -41.17 15.48
C GLY A 593 -48.27 -39.71 15.91
N GLU A 594 -49.14 -38.80 15.48
CA GLU A 594 -49.32 -37.45 16.06
C GLU A 594 -49.98 -37.48 17.45
N LYS A 595 -49.84 -36.35 18.16
CA LYS A 595 -50.57 -35.79 19.33
C LYS A 595 -49.71 -35.70 20.60
N SER A 596 -49.77 -34.67 21.45
CA SER A 596 -50.52 -33.40 21.53
C SER A 596 -50.18 -32.73 22.88
N GLY A 597 -50.38 -31.41 23.00
CA GLY A 597 -50.61 -30.68 24.27
C GLY A 597 -49.36 -30.03 24.87
N ASP A 598 -49.39 -28.83 25.45
CA ASP A 598 -50.47 -27.89 25.79
C ASP A 598 -49.87 -26.47 25.97
N GLU A 599 -50.70 -25.45 25.74
CA GLU A 599 -50.47 -24.04 26.08
C GLU A 599 -50.74 -23.75 27.57
N ALA A 600 -50.00 -22.80 28.16
CA ALA A 600 -50.43 -21.75 29.11
C ALA A 600 -49.15 -21.06 29.65
N GLY A 601 -49.07 -19.75 29.91
CA GLY A 601 -50.06 -18.69 29.91
C GLY A 601 -49.40 -17.38 30.37
N VAL A 602 -49.92 -16.31 29.79
CA VAL A 602 -49.82 -14.86 30.09
C VAL A 602 -49.81 -14.50 31.59
N ASN A 603 -48.98 -13.51 32.01
CA ASN A 603 -49.52 -12.30 32.63
C ASN A 603 -48.56 -11.11 32.76
N ALA A 604 -49.18 -9.92 32.60
CA ALA A 604 -48.63 -8.57 32.66
C ALA A 604 -48.63 -7.99 34.08
N GLY A 605 -47.97 -6.83 34.25
CA GLY A 605 -48.12 -5.98 35.43
C GLY A 605 -47.39 -4.63 35.31
N GLU A 606 -48.15 -3.57 35.00
CA GLU A 606 -47.78 -2.15 35.10
C GLU A 606 -47.65 -1.65 36.56
N LYS A 607 -46.89 -0.55 36.76
CA LYS A 607 -47.24 0.72 37.47
C LYS A 607 -45.97 1.41 38.03
N SER A 608 -45.58 2.60 37.55
CA SER A 608 -46.01 3.97 37.90
C SER A 608 -45.50 4.50 39.25
N GLY A 609 -44.87 5.68 39.27
CA GLY A 609 -44.71 6.50 40.49
C GLY A 609 -43.59 7.56 40.41
N ASP A 610 -44.01 8.82 40.39
CA ASP A 610 -43.25 10.09 40.42
C ASP A 610 -42.46 10.33 41.72
N GLU A 611 -41.42 11.20 41.70
CA GLU A 611 -41.42 12.53 42.35
C GLU A 611 -40.01 13.19 42.48
N ALA A 612 -40.07 14.53 42.43
CA ALA A 612 -39.09 15.61 42.53
C ALA A 612 -38.03 15.59 43.67
N GLY A 613 -36.98 16.41 43.48
CA GLY A 613 -36.14 16.94 44.56
C GLY A 613 -35.01 17.86 44.09
N GLU A 614 -35.20 19.18 44.24
CA GLU A 614 -34.22 20.28 44.12
C GLU A 614 -33.22 20.34 45.31
N ASN A 615 -32.20 21.22 45.15
CA ASN A 615 -31.26 21.86 46.12
C ASN A 615 -29.89 21.17 46.32
N THR A 616 -28.73 21.83 46.45
CA THR A 616 -28.28 23.25 46.48
C THR A 616 -26.73 23.24 46.55
N ASP A 617 -26.09 24.29 46.01
CA ASP A 617 -24.84 24.98 46.42
C ASP A 617 -23.71 24.23 47.16
N GLU A 618 -22.51 24.19 46.55
CA GLU A 618 -21.30 24.96 46.94
C GLU A 618 -20.24 24.97 45.84
#